data_AF-A0A936KX35-F1
#
_entry.id   AF-A0A936KX35-F1
#
_cell.length_a   1.000
_cell.length_b   1.000
_cell.length_c   1.000
_cell.angle_alpha   90.00
_cell.angle_beta   90.00
_cell.angle_gamma   90.00
#
_symmetry.space_group_name_H-M   'P 1'
#
loop_
_entity.id
_entity.type
_entity.pdbx_description
1 polymer ?
#
loop_
_entity_poly.entity_id
_entity_poly.type
_entity_poly.pdbx_seq_one_letter_code
_entity_poly.pdbx_strand_id
1 'polypeptide(L)'
;MEIKGTAVKSIPEHVRAHYPDRYKEWLDSLPAESQKIFKEGVITANWYDVDKAAIIPTQKVGELFFNNANKGAWQSGRYSAEQALNGIYKLYVKFSSPGHIIERASRVFSAYYSGSEMQVVNKEEKSVEVEIVKFSKPNQIIEHRIGGWMERALEISGCKDVKVVISKSLAKGDAKTLYNITWPC
;
A
#
# COMPACT_ATOMS: atom_id res chain seq x y z
N MET A 1 -2.51 2.44 -16.21
CA MET A 1 -1.64 3.09 -15.21
C MET A 1 -0.62 2.09 -14.74
N GLU A 2 0.50 2.58 -14.23
CA GLU A 2 1.63 1.74 -13.87
C GLU A 2 2.02 1.94 -12.40
N ILE A 3 2.68 0.94 -11.84
CA ILE A 3 3.21 0.93 -10.49
C ILE A 3 4.72 0.66 -10.53
N LYS A 4 5.47 1.34 -9.67
CA LYS A 4 6.92 1.15 -9.56
C LYS A 4 7.27 -0.22 -8.99
N GLY A 5 8.28 -0.87 -9.56
CA GLY A 5 8.75 -2.19 -9.14
C GLY A 5 9.13 -2.28 -7.67
N THR A 6 9.61 -1.19 -7.07
CA THR A 6 9.84 -1.08 -5.62
C THR A 6 8.60 -1.42 -4.79
N ALA A 7 7.42 -0.93 -5.20
CA ALA A 7 6.15 -1.22 -4.53
C ALA A 7 5.62 -2.62 -4.88
N VAL A 8 5.89 -3.13 -6.08
CA VAL A 8 5.47 -4.47 -6.51
C VAL A 8 6.24 -5.56 -5.75
N LYS A 9 7.54 -5.35 -5.52
CA LYS A 9 8.44 -6.34 -4.93
C LYS A 9 7.98 -6.83 -3.54
N SER A 10 7.34 -5.96 -2.76
CA SER A 10 6.87 -6.31 -1.42
C SER A 10 5.72 -7.32 -1.40
N ILE A 11 5.00 -7.51 -2.52
CA ILE A 11 3.87 -8.47 -2.60
C ILE A 11 4.35 -9.93 -2.51
N PRO A 12 5.23 -10.43 -3.40
CA PRO A 12 5.75 -11.79 -3.28
C PRO A 12 6.60 -11.96 -2.02
N GLU A 13 7.29 -10.91 -1.56
CA GLU A 13 8.02 -10.94 -0.29
C GLU A 13 7.08 -11.13 0.91
N HIS A 14 5.91 -10.47 0.93
CA HIS A 14 4.89 -10.66 1.96
C HIS A 14 4.45 -12.13 2.04
N VAL A 15 4.15 -12.74 0.88
CA VAL A 15 3.73 -14.13 0.81
C VAL A 15 4.84 -15.07 1.28
N ARG A 16 6.09 -14.86 0.85
CA ARG A 16 7.22 -15.70 1.30
C ARG A 16 7.48 -15.57 2.80
N ALA A 17 7.32 -14.37 3.37
CA ALA A 17 7.57 -14.12 4.78
C ALA A 17 6.52 -14.76 5.70
N HIS A 18 5.25 -14.78 5.29
CA HIS A 18 4.12 -15.20 6.15
C HIS A 18 3.55 -16.57 5.79
N TYR A 19 3.69 -16.98 4.52
CA TYR A 19 3.12 -18.20 3.97
C TYR A 19 4.14 -18.93 3.08
N PRO A 20 5.38 -19.20 3.57
CA PRO A 20 6.45 -19.76 2.75
C PRO A 20 6.05 -21.07 2.06
N ASP A 21 5.39 -21.98 2.77
CA ASP A 21 4.97 -23.29 2.27
C ASP A 21 3.83 -23.21 1.23
N ARG A 22 3.14 -22.07 1.16
CA ARG A 22 2.02 -21.81 0.25
C ARG A 22 2.37 -20.76 -0.81
N TYR A 23 3.64 -20.39 -0.95
CA TYR A 23 4.08 -19.43 -1.98
C TYR A 23 3.77 -19.95 -3.40
N LYS A 24 4.02 -21.24 -3.64
CA LYS A 24 3.74 -21.88 -4.95
C LYS A 24 2.25 -21.86 -5.27
N GLU A 25 1.39 -22.14 -4.28
CA GLU A 25 -0.07 -22.07 -4.44
C GLU A 25 -0.52 -20.66 -4.85
N TRP A 26 -0.02 -19.62 -4.19
CA TRP A 26 -0.30 -18.24 -4.59
C TRP A 26 0.19 -17.95 -6.01
N LEU A 27 1.43 -18.31 -6.34
CA LEU A 27 2.00 -18.06 -7.66
C LEU A 27 1.24 -18.78 -8.78
N ASP A 28 0.79 -20.02 -8.54
CA ASP A 28 0.03 -20.82 -9.50
C ASP A 28 -1.43 -20.35 -9.64
N SER A 29 -1.97 -19.65 -8.65
CA SER A 29 -3.29 -19.04 -8.73
C SER A 29 -3.36 -17.78 -9.60
N LEU A 30 -2.20 -17.24 -10.00
CA LEU A 30 -2.11 -16.01 -10.80
C LEU A 30 -2.32 -16.30 -12.30
N PRO A 31 -2.95 -15.36 -13.04
CA PRO A 31 -2.94 -15.40 -14.51
C PRO A 31 -1.52 -15.41 -15.07
N ALA A 32 -1.33 -15.99 -16.25
CA ALA A 32 0.00 -16.19 -16.86
C ALA A 32 0.86 -14.92 -16.90
N GLU A 33 0.27 -13.77 -17.23
CA GLU A 33 0.99 -12.50 -17.30
C GLU A 33 1.47 -12.02 -15.92
N SER A 34 0.63 -12.11 -14.89
CA SER A 34 1.01 -11.81 -13.51
C SER A 34 2.06 -12.80 -13.01
N GLN A 35 1.86 -14.09 -13.28
CA GLN A 35 2.76 -15.15 -12.86
C GLN A 35 4.17 -14.95 -13.43
N LYS A 36 4.28 -14.56 -14.70
CA LYS A 36 5.55 -14.28 -15.38
C LYS A 36 6.39 -13.23 -14.62
N ILE A 37 5.76 -12.12 -14.19
CA ILE A 37 6.42 -11.04 -13.44
C ILE A 37 7.12 -11.57 -12.19
N PHE A 38 6.46 -12.46 -11.43
CA PHE A 38 7.01 -12.98 -10.18
C PHE A 38 7.96 -14.15 -10.35
N LYS A 39 7.83 -14.92 -11.45
CA LYS A 39 8.78 -15.97 -11.83
C LYS A 39 10.12 -15.40 -12.28
N GLU A 40 10.10 -14.35 -13.09
CA GLU A 40 11.32 -13.67 -13.58
C GLU A 40 11.97 -12.81 -12.50
N GLY A 41 11.20 -12.44 -11.48
CA GLY A 41 11.64 -11.56 -10.41
C GLY A 41 11.31 -10.09 -10.71
N VAL A 42 10.96 -9.35 -9.67
CA VAL A 42 10.56 -7.95 -9.79
C VAL A 42 11.81 -7.06 -9.80
N ILE A 43 12.04 -6.39 -10.92
CA ILE A 43 13.09 -5.39 -11.08
C ILE A 43 12.57 -4.06 -10.54
N THR A 44 13.16 -3.57 -9.45
CA THR A 44 12.65 -2.40 -8.70
C THR A 44 12.66 -1.10 -9.51
N ALA A 45 13.58 -0.96 -10.46
CA ALA A 45 13.70 0.21 -11.32
C ALA A 45 12.59 0.29 -12.39
N ASN A 46 11.94 -0.83 -12.73
CA ASN A 46 10.95 -0.88 -13.79
C ASN A 46 9.58 -0.37 -13.34
N TRP A 47 8.76 0.00 -14.33
CA TRP A 47 7.33 0.23 -14.17
C TRP A 47 6.57 -0.99 -14.68
N TYR A 48 5.45 -1.30 -14.03
CA TYR A 48 4.63 -2.46 -14.35
C TYR A 48 3.16 -2.05 -14.45
N ASP A 49 2.38 -2.71 -15.30
CA ASP A 49 0.93 -2.52 -15.30
C ASP A 49 0.34 -2.88 -13.92
N VAL A 50 -0.47 -1.96 -13.37
CA VAL A 50 -0.97 -2.07 -11.99
C VAL A 50 -1.90 -3.27 -11.80
N ASP A 51 -2.64 -3.68 -12.83
CA ASP A 51 -3.58 -4.80 -12.71
C ASP A 51 -2.80 -6.10 -12.56
N LYS A 52 -1.84 -6.30 -13.48
CA LYS A 52 -1.02 -7.51 -13.57
C LYS A 52 -0.05 -7.64 -12.41
N ALA A 53 0.54 -6.54 -11.94
CA ALA A 53 1.62 -6.56 -10.96
C ALA A 53 1.17 -6.27 -9.51
N ALA A 54 0.05 -5.58 -9.30
CA ALA A 54 -0.36 -5.17 -7.96
C ALA A 54 -1.78 -5.61 -7.58
N ILE A 55 -2.80 -5.31 -8.40
CA ILE A 55 -4.20 -5.58 -8.04
C ILE A 55 -4.47 -7.08 -7.97
N ILE A 56 -4.30 -7.80 -9.09
CA ILE A 56 -4.60 -9.24 -9.15
C ILE A 56 -3.76 -10.03 -8.13
N PRO A 57 -2.42 -9.82 -8.02
CA PRO A 57 -1.61 -10.61 -7.10
C PRO A 57 -1.96 -10.32 -5.64
N THR A 58 -2.24 -9.06 -5.28
CA THR A 58 -2.66 -8.69 -3.91
C THR A 58 -4.05 -9.21 -3.59
N GLN A 59 -4.98 -9.17 -4.53
CA GLN A 59 -6.31 -9.77 -4.37
C GLN A 59 -6.19 -11.26 -4.07
N LYS A 60 -5.32 -11.98 -4.79
CA LYS A 60 -5.07 -13.41 -4.56
C LYS A 60 -4.47 -13.71 -3.19
N VAL A 61 -3.64 -12.82 -2.63
CA VAL A 61 -3.21 -12.92 -1.22
C VAL A 61 -4.41 -12.89 -0.28
N GLY A 62 -5.33 -11.93 -0.47
CA GLY A 62 -6.50 -11.79 0.38
C GLY A 62 -7.51 -12.95 0.26
N GLU A 63 -7.69 -13.47 -0.95
CA GLU A 63 -8.54 -14.64 -1.19
C GLU A 63 -7.98 -15.90 -0.51
N LEU A 64 -6.69 -16.22 -0.70
CA LEU A 64 -6.11 -17.48 -0.23
C LEU A 64 -5.82 -17.54 1.27
N PHE A 65 -5.47 -16.40 1.87
CA PHE A 65 -4.94 -16.36 3.24
C PHE A 65 -5.83 -15.63 4.23
N PHE A 66 -6.82 -14.87 3.76
CA PHE A 66 -7.68 -14.05 4.61
C PHE A 66 -9.18 -14.26 4.37
N ASN A 67 -9.57 -15.01 3.33
CA ASN A 67 -10.95 -15.09 2.83
C ASN A 67 -11.59 -13.69 2.64
N ASN A 68 -10.76 -12.69 2.36
CA ASN A 68 -11.14 -11.29 2.26
C ASN A 68 -10.05 -10.51 1.53
N ALA A 69 -10.34 -10.11 0.29
CA ALA A 69 -9.41 -9.39 -0.58
C ALA A 69 -8.92 -8.08 0.04
N ASN A 70 -9.81 -7.30 0.66
CA ASN A 70 -9.49 -6.02 1.29
C ASN A 70 -8.60 -6.19 2.52
N LYS A 71 -8.86 -7.22 3.34
CA LYS A 71 -8.01 -7.55 4.50
C LYS A 71 -6.61 -7.95 4.06
N GLY A 72 -6.49 -8.80 3.03
CA GLY A 72 -5.17 -9.16 2.48
C GLY A 72 -4.44 -7.97 1.87
N ALA A 73 -5.15 -7.10 1.17
CA ALA A 73 -4.58 -5.86 0.65
C ALA A 73 -4.02 -4.96 1.75
N TRP A 74 -4.78 -4.80 2.83
CA TRP A 74 -4.36 -4.03 4.00
C TRP A 74 -3.09 -4.60 4.63
N GLN A 75 -3.04 -5.91 4.87
CA GLN A 75 -1.86 -6.58 5.45
C GLN A 75 -0.64 -6.53 4.51
N SER A 76 -0.85 -6.66 3.20
CA SER A 76 0.20 -6.45 2.19
C SER A 76 0.73 -5.01 2.24
N GLY A 77 -0.15 -4.03 2.42
CA GLY A 77 0.21 -2.62 2.61
C GLY A 77 1.07 -2.39 3.84
N ARG A 78 0.66 -2.95 4.99
CA ARG A 78 1.42 -2.90 6.24
C ARG A 78 2.82 -3.48 6.05
N TYR A 79 2.93 -4.68 5.48
CA TYR A 79 4.23 -5.29 5.20
C TYR A 79 5.10 -4.44 4.26
N SER A 80 4.48 -3.83 3.24
CA SER A 80 5.20 -2.94 2.33
C SER A 80 5.77 -1.71 3.03
N ALA A 81 5.09 -1.18 4.07
CA ALA A 81 5.64 -0.10 4.88
C ALA A 81 6.81 -0.56 5.74
N GLU A 82 6.74 -1.76 6.32
CA GLU A 82 7.85 -2.33 7.11
C GLU A 82 9.13 -2.49 6.28
N GLN A 83 9.00 -2.98 5.04
CA GLN A 83 10.16 -3.13 4.15
C GLN A 83 10.70 -1.77 3.69
N ALA A 84 9.82 -0.83 3.35
CA ALA A 84 10.22 0.49 2.86
C ALA A 84 10.83 1.39 3.95
N LEU A 85 10.34 1.28 5.19
CA LEU A 85 10.71 2.14 6.32
C LEU A 85 11.63 1.43 7.31
N ASN A 86 12.46 0.50 6.83
CA ASN A 86 13.48 -0.17 7.64
C ASN A 86 14.82 0.61 7.63
N GLY A 87 15.78 0.19 8.47
CA GLY A 87 17.14 0.74 8.49
C GLY A 87 17.18 2.24 8.79
N ILE A 88 17.85 3.02 7.94
CA ILE A 88 17.99 4.48 8.15
C ILE A 88 16.65 5.21 8.11
N TYR A 89 15.71 4.73 7.28
CA TYR A 89 14.39 5.34 7.16
C TYR A 89 13.56 5.10 8.41
N LYS A 90 13.79 3.98 9.11
CA LYS A 90 13.17 3.73 10.42
C LYS A 90 13.54 4.80 11.43
N LEU A 91 14.81 5.21 11.47
CA LEU A 91 15.28 6.27 12.35
C LEU A 91 14.62 7.60 11.98
N TYR A 92 14.61 7.96 10.68
CA TYR A 92 13.94 9.17 10.21
C TYR A 92 12.46 9.24 10.61
N VAL A 93 11.72 8.14 10.40
CA VAL A 93 10.30 8.03 10.74
C VAL A 93 10.10 8.14 12.25
N LYS A 94 10.94 7.49 13.06
CA LYS A 94 10.86 7.55 14.53
C LYS A 94 11.05 8.96 15.11
N PHE A 95 11.81 9.81 14.42
CA PHE A 95 12.06 11.20 14.85
C PHE A 95 11.19 12.24 14.13
N SER A 96 10.28 11.80 13.24
CA SER A 96 9.36 12.69 12.51
C SER A 96 7.97 12.65 13.15
N SER A 97 7.23 13.75 13.06
CA SER A 97 5.83 13.74 13.48
C SER A 97 4.97 12.92 12.50
N PRO A 98 3.90 12.26 12.97
CA PRO A 98 3.01 11.45 12.12
C PRO A 98 2.48 12.22 10.91
N GLY A 99 2.00 13.45 11.13
CA GLY A 99 1.53 14.32 10.05
C GLY A 99 2.62 14.64 9.03
N HIS A 100 3.89 14.82 9.46
CA HIS A 100 5.00 15.06 8.52
C HIS A 100 5.34 13.83 7.68
N ILE A 101 5.26 12.63 8.25
CA ILE A 101 5.48 11.38 7.53
C ILE A 101 4.46 11.21 6.41
N ILE A 102 3.18 11.43 6.71
CA ILE A 102 2.09 11.32 5.73
C ILE A 102 2.19 12.42 4.66
N GLU A 103 2.54 13.64 5.05
CA GLU A 103 2.79 14.74 4.12
C GLU A 103 3.92 14.41 3.13
N ARG A 104 5.04 13.85 3.62
CA ARG A 104 6.16 13.40 2.78
C ARG A 104 5.75 12.26 1.86
N ALA A 105 5.03 11.26 2.38
CA ALA A 105 4.52 10.13 1.60
C ALA A 105 3.61 10.61 0.45
N SER A 106 2.72 11.56 0.73
CA SER A 106 1.82 12.15 -0.27
C SER A 106 2.59 12.81 -1.42
N ARG A 107 3.66 13.57 -1.11
CA ARG A 107 4.49 14.25 -2.12
C ARG A 107 5.22 13.30 -3.07
N VAL A 108 5.60 12.11 -2.59
CA VAL A 108 6.33 11.12 -3.39
C VAL A 108 5.42 10.05 -3.99
N PHE A 109 4.11 10.12 -3.76
CA PHE A 109 3.15 9.10 -4.17
C PHE A 109 3.18 8.82 -5.68
N SER A 110 3.28 9.87 -6.49
CA SER A 110 3.36 9.78 -7.96
C SER A 110 4.62 9.10 -8.47
N ALA A 111 5.69 9.02 -7.66
CA ALA A 111 6.89 8.25 -7.99
C ALA A 111 6.65 6.72 -7.90
N TYR A 112 5.56 6.29 -7.26
CA TYR A 112 5.17 4.88 -7.12
C TYR A 112 3.96 4.50 -7.98
N TYR A 113 3.06 5.44 -8.28
CA TYR A 113 1.87 5.21 -9.09
C TYR A 113 1.75 6.26 -10.20
N SER A 114 1.88 5.86 -11.46
CA SER A 114 1.91 6.81 -12.58
C SER A 114 0.55 7.48 -12.80
N GLY A 115 0.59 8.79 -13.08
CA GLY A 115 -0.62 9.59 -13.32
C GLY A 115 -1.54 9.68 -12.09
N SER A 116 -0.96 9.71 -10.90
CA SER A 116 -1.68 9.83 -9.62
C SER A 116 -1.32 11.12 -8.86
N GLU A 117 -2.25 11.57 -8.01
CA GLU A 117 -2.07 12.76 -7.19
C GLU A 117 -2.70 12.54 -5.81
N MET A 118 -1.91 12.76 -4.78
CA MET A 118 -2.28 12.62 -3.37
C MET A 118 -1.87 13.86 -2.60
N GLN A 119 -2.76 14.37 -1.75
CA GLN A 119 -2.50 15.54 -0.93
C GLN A 119 -3.07 15.41 0.48
N VAL A 120 -2.41 16.07 1.44
CA VAL A 120 -2.92 16.24 2.80
C VAL A 120 -3.84 17.47 2.79
N VAL A 121 -5.09 17.29 3.20
CA VAL A 121 -6.09 18.37 3.24
C VAL A 121 -6.38 18.89 4.64
N ASN A 122 -6.13 18.08 5.66
CA ASN A 122 -6.18 18.52 7.03
C ASN A 122 -5.06 17.86 7.84
N LYS A 123 -4.45 18.60 8.77
CA LYS A 123 -3.39 18.11 9.64
C LYS A 123 -3.53 18.74 11.01
N GLU A 124 -3.86 17.90 11.97
CA GLU A 124 -4.00 18.24 13.38
C GLU A 124 -2.96 17.49 14.20
N GLU A 125 -2.93 17.76 15.51
CA GLU A 125 -1.98 17.11 16.43
C GLU A 125 -2.10 15.57 16.44
N LYS A 126 -3.33 15.05 16.33
CA LYS A 126 -3.65 13.62 16.50
C LYS A 126 -4.41 13.01 15.33
N SER A 127 -4.49 13.74 14.23
CA SER A 127 -5.16 13.28 13.02
C SER A 127 -4.59 13.93 11.76
N VAL A 128 -4.70 13.21 10.66
CA VAL A 128 -4.42 13.74 9.32
C VAL A 128 -5.44 13.20 8.34
N GLU A 129 -5.90 14.06 7.45
CA GLU A 129 -6.77 13.70 6.34
C GLU A 129 -5.98 13.78 5.04
N VAL A 130 -6.04 12.69 4.27
CA VAL A 130 -5.34 12.55 3.00
C VAL A 130 -6.35 12.23 1.92
N GLU A 131 -6.25 12.91 0.79
CA GLU A 131 -7.06 12.58 -0.37
C GLU A 131 -6.22 12.19 -1.58
N ILE A 132 -6.76 11.28 -2.37
CA ILE A 132 -6.31 10.99 -3.73
C ILE A 132 -7.34 11.60 -4.66
N VAL A 133 -6.94 12.65 -5.38
CA VAL A 133 -7.80 13.39 -6.31
C VAL A 133 -7.66 12.91 -7.75
N LYS A 134 -6.54 12.26 -8.06
CA LYS A 134 -6.28 11.68 -9.38
C LYS A 134 -5.73 10.27 -9.22
N PHE A 135 -6.42 9.31 -9.82
CA PHE A 135 -5.95 7.94 -9.93
C PHE A 135 -6.56 7.33 -11.18
N SER A 136 -5.73 7.04 -12.20
CA SER A 136 -6.24 6.70 -13.53
C SER A 136 -6.87 5.30 -13.64
N LYS A 137 -6.61 4.40 -12.70
CA LYS A 137 -7.35 3.13 -12.54
C LYS A 137 -7.75 2.93 -11.06
N PRO A 138 -8.81 3.62 -10.56
CA PRO A 138 -9.26 3.45 -9.19
C PRO A 138 -9.60 2.00 -8.88
N ASN A 139 -9.10 1.48 -7.76
CA ASN A 139 -9.35 0.10 -7.37
C ASN A 139 -9.29 -0.07 -5.84
N GLN A 140 -10.28 -0.74 -5.27
CA GLN A 140 -10.39 -0.91 -3.82
C GLN A 140 -9.20 -1.69 -3.22
N ILE A 141 -8.61 -2.63 -3.95
CA ILE A 141 -7.42 -3.38 -3.50
C ILE A 141 -6.25 -2.41 -3.27
N ILE A 142 -6.05 -1.47 -4.19
CA ILE A 142 -4.99 -0.46 -4.03
C ILE A 142 -5.32 0.51 -2.91
N GLU A 143 -6.57 0.96 -2.79
CA GLU A 143 -6.98 1.86 -1.70
C GLU A 143 -6.73 1.24 -0.32
N HIS A 144 -7.11 -0.02 -0.11
CA HIS A 144 -6.87 -0.72 1.15
C HIS A 144 -5.37 -0.97 1.38
N ARG A 145 -4.61 -1.26 0.33
CA ARG A 145 -3.16 -1.41 0.43
C ARG A 145 -2.46 -0.10 0.84
N ILE A 146 -2.92 1.04 0.32
CA ILE A 146 -2.43 2.36 0.73
C ILE A 146 -2.84 2.64 2.19
N GLY A 147 -4.07 2.33 2.57
CA GLY A 147 -4.56 2.45 3.95
C GLY A 147 -3.69 1.68 4.96
N GLY A 148 -3.41 0.40 4.68
CA GLY A 148 -2.54 -0.41 5.53
C GLY A 148 -1.08 0.08 5.55
N TRP A 149 -0.58 0.63 4.44
CA TRP A 149 0.75 1.25 4.42
C TRP A 149 0.81 2.47 5.35
N MET A 150 -0.19 3.36 5.30
CA MET A 150 -0.25 4.56 6.15
C MET A 150 -0.39 4.21 7.62
N GLU A 151 -1.23 3.22 7.95
CA GLU A 151 -1.38 2.72 9.32
C GLU A 151 -0.03 2.27 9.89
N ARG A 152 0.66 1.39 9.16
CA ARG A 152 1.94 0.83 9.64
C ARG A 152 3.06 1.86 9.65
N ALA A 153 3.10 2.80 8.71
CA ALA A 153 4.09 3.87 8.70
C ALA A 153 4.04 4.70 9.98
N LEU A 154 2.84 5.01 10.48
CA LEU A 154 2.66 5.74 11.73
C LEU A 154 2.94 4.90 12.97
N GLU A 155 2.61 3.61 12.95
CA GLU A 155 3.04 2.71 14.04
C GLU A 155 4.57 2.65 14.17
N ILE A 156 5.28 2.64 13.03
CA ILE A 156 6.75 2.67 13.00
C ILE A 156 7.31 3.98 13.59
N SER A 157 6.57 5.10 13.49
CA SER A 157 6.96 6.36 14.14
C SER A 157 6.73 6.37 15.66
N GLY A 158 6.11 5.31 16.20
CA GLY A 158 5.83 5.17 17.62
C GLY A 158 4.39 5.49 18.02
N CYS A 159 3.51 5.82 17.07
CA CYS A 159 2.08 5.93 17.36
C CYS A 159 1.52 4.56 17.73
N LYS A 160 0.55 4.56 18.64
CA LYS A 160 -0.21 3.36 19.03
C LYS A 160 -1.63 3.49 18.54
N ASP A 161 -2.29 2.35 18.38
CA ASP A 161 -3.72 2.26 18.03
C ASP A 161 -4.13 3.18 16.88
N VAL A 162 -3.27 3.28 15.86
CA VAL A 162 -3.51 4.07 14.65
C VAL A 162 -4.77 3.52 13.98
N LYS A 163 -5.71 4.41 13.64
CA LYS A 163 -6.92 4.05 12.88
C LYS A 163 -6.90 4.77 11.56
N VAL A 164 -7.11 4.02 10.48
CA VAL A 164 -7.25 4.56 9.13
C VAL A 164 -8.63 4.19 8.60
N VAL A 165 -9.42 5.19 8.22
CA VAL A 165 -10.78 5.01 7.68
C VAL A 165 -10.86 5.60 6.29
N ILE A 166 -11.26 4.79 5.30
CA ILE A 166 -11.54 5.22 3.93
C ILE A 166 -13.00 5.71 3.89
N SER A 167 -13.25 7.01 4.00
CA SER A 167 -14.61 7.58 4.06
C SER A 167 -15.20 7.95 2.70
N LYS A 168 -14.35 8.13 1.68
CA LYS A 168 -14.73 8.29 0.26
C LYS A 168 -13.80 7.44 -0.59
N SER A 169 -14.26 6.95 -1.74
CA SER A 169 -13.52 6.03 -2.60
C SER A 169 -13.77 6.32 -4.08
N LEU A 170 -12.73 6.70 -4.81
CA LEU A 170 -12.76 6.76 -6.28
C LEU A 170 -13.21 5.41 -6.87
N ALA A 171 -12.80 4.30 -6.27
CA ALA A 171 -13.19 2.96 -6.71
C ALA A 171 -14.68 2.64 -6.49
N LYS A 172 -15.40 3.45 -5.69
CA LYS A 172 -16.85 3.38 -5.49
C LYS A 172 -17.61 4.50 -6.21
N GLY A 173 -16.92 5.31 -7.02
CA GLY A 173 -17.53 6.39 -7.81
C GLY A 173 -17.57 7.75 -7.12
N ASP A 174 -16.99 7.91 -5.93
CA ASP A 174 -16.80 9.24 -5.35
C ASP A 174 -15.81 10.07 -6.18
N ALA A 175 -15.86 11.39 -6.04
CA ALA A 175 -14.94 12.30 -6.74
C ALA A 175 -13.47 12.19 -6.27
N LYS A 176 -13.24 11.54 -5.12
CA LYS A 176 -11.92 11.38 -4.50
C LYS A 176 -11.92 10.20 -3.53
N THR A 177 -10.74 9.66 -3.25
CA THR A 177 -10.55 8.74 -2.12
C THR A 177 -10.10 9.57 -0.92
N LEU A 178 -10.76 9.46 0.22
CA LEU A 178 -10.43 10.20 1.45
C LEU A 178 -10.08 9.23 2.57
N TYR A 179 -8.88 9.36 3.11
CA TYR A 179 -8.39 8.64 4.28
C TYR A 179 -8.40 9.58 5.48
N ASN A 180 -9.09 9.17 6.54
CA ASN A 180 -9.04 9.83 7.84
C ASN A 180 -8.17 8.96 8.74
N ILE A 181 -7.06 9.52 9.18
CA ILE A 181 -6.06 8.82 9.98
C ILE A 181 -6.03 9.46 11.35
N THR A 182 -6.19 8.66 12.41
CA THR A 182 -6.17 9.14 13.80
C THR A 182 -5.27 8.24 14.65
N TRP A 183 -4.69 8.79 15.72
CA TRP A 183 -3.92 8.02 16.69
C TRP A 183 -4.11 8.58 18.11
N PRO A 184 -4.37 7.73 19.12
CA PRO A 184 -4.24 8.14 20.51
C PRO A 184 -2.75 8.31 20.88
N CYS A 185 -2.50 9.18 21.85
CA CYS A 185 -1.19 9.33 22.46
C CYS A 185 -0.93 8.23 23.48
#